data_AF-A0A6P6F0L2-F1
#
_entry.id   AF-A0A6P6F0L2-F1
#
_cell.length_a   1.000
_cell.length_b   1.000
_cell.length_c   1.000
_cell.angle_alpha   90.00
_cell.angle_beta   90.00
_cell.angle_gamma   90.00
#
_symmetry.space_group_name_H-M   'P 1'
#
loop_
_entity.id
_entity.type
_entity.pdbx_description
1 polymer ?
#
loop_
_entity_poly.entity_id
_entity_poly.type
_entity_poly.pdbx_seq_one_letter_code
_entity_poly.pdbx_strand_id
1 'polypeptide(L)'
;MMDSELMHNIVGSYLKPPERMFVPPLIEDESSQNCHPVNLQVTAAKMIHSPNSQALILALKTLQEKIHRLEIERTQAEDNLNMLSREAAQYKKALENETNERNLAHQELVKQKKDISIQLSSAQSRCTLLEKQLEYTKRMVLNVEREKNMILEQQAQLQREKEQDQMKLHAKLEKLDVLEKECFRLTTTQKTAEDKIKHLEEKLKEEEHQRKLFQDKAAELQTGLEISKILMSSVSNSKHYKEKKKSSKKTKCLKRGPPLQIYSELRAPLIEAKKSASAGCSVNASWQDLQQKMPRCGPRNLPKCAQVVEPRCLCKPPRAVSQYCKAVPRGSEKSISICDSLSELLMAMQEELDQMSMEHEELLKQMKETETHSVCDDIEYELERLVKKMEIKGKQISRLKKHQDSANRQPESHPMSTSALQVRPLQE
;
A
#
# COMPACT_ATOMS: atom_id res chain seq x y z
N MET A 1 9.07 32.85 -37.13
CA MET A 1 9.45 34.20 -36.66
C MET A 1 10.96 34.25 -36.66
N MET A 2 11.51 34.74 -37.77
CA MET A 2 12.24 36.02 -37.87
C MET A 2 13.52 35.96 -37.02
N ASP A 3 14.66 35.63 -37.65
CA ASP A 3 15.54 36.56 -38.38
C ASP A 3 15.71 37.92 -37.70
N SER A 4 16.93 38.18 -37.23
CA SER A 4 17.60 39.48 -37.13
C SER A 4 19.07 39.18 -36.84
N GLU A 5 19.94 39.22 -37.84
CA GLU A 5 20.65 40.42 -38.34
C GLU A 5 21.73 40.86 -37.36
N LEU A 6 23.01 40.75 -37.72
CA LEU A 6 23.75 41.66 -38.62
C LEU A 6 23.92 43.04 -37.97
N MET A 7 25.06 43.68 -38.27
CA MET A 7 25.49 45.05 -37.91
C MET A 7 26.36 45.09 -36.63
N HIS A 8 27.68 45.36 -36.65
CA HIS A 8 28.41 46.31 -37.49
C HIS A 8 29.86 45.88 -37.76
N ASN A 9 30.13 45.53 -39.01
CA ASN A 9 31.41 45.84 -39.66
C ASN A 9 31.40 47.34 -39.96
N ILE A 10 32.30 48.11 -39.35
CA ILE A 10 32.67 49.44 -39.86
C ILE A 10 34.14 49.39 -40.24
N VAL A 11 34.32 49.46 -41.55
CA VAL A 11 35.54 49.70 -42.30
C VAL A 11 36.14 51.04 -41.86
N GLY A 12 37.37 50.98 -41.33
CA GLY A 12 38.31 52.09 -41.28
C GLY A 12 39.50 51.75 -42.18
N SER A 13 39.29 51.82 -43.49
CA SER A 13 40.35 51.77 -44.50
C SER A 13 41.19 53.04 -44.37
N TYR A 14 42.39 52.95 -43.84
CA TYR A 14 43.44 53.93 -44.06
C TYR A 14 44.74 53.22 -44.42
N LEU A 15 45.06 53.32 -45.71
CA LEU A 15 46.39 53.42 -46.29
C LEU A 15 47.41 52.38 -45.81
N LYS A 16 47.51 51.33 -46.63
CA LYS A 16 48.74 50.61 -46.92
C LYS A 16 49.96 51.57 -46.81
N PRO A 17 50.94 51.34 -45.93
CA PRO A 17 52.13 52.17 -45.90
C PRO A 17 52.83 52.07 -47.26
N PRO A 18 53.37 53.17 -47.82
CA PRO A 18 54.11 53.13 -49.07
C PRO A 18 55.26 52.12 -48.96
N GLU A 19 55.47 51.34 -50.03
CA GLU A 19 56.72 50.66 -50.31
C GLU A 19 57.86 51.67 -50.11
N ARG A 20 58.57 51.58 -48.98
CA ARG A 20 59.89 52.20 -48.89
C ARG A 20 60.80 51.34 -49.73
N MET A 21 61.05 51.87 -50.92
CA MET A 21 62.10 51.51 -51.84
C MET A 21 63.35 51.09 -51.05
N PHE A 22 63.92 49.95 -51.42
CA PHE A 22 65.32 49.64 -51.15
C PHE A 22 66.15 50.86 -51.56
N VAL A 23 66.65 51.60 -50.57
CA VAL A 23 67.77 52.50 -50.80
C VAL A 23 69.00 51.60 -50.84
N PRO A 24 69.77 51.57 -51.95
CA PRO A 24 70.99 50.78 -52.03
C PRO A 24 71.95 51.14 -50.89
N PRO A 25 72.88 50.25 -50.48
CA PRO A 25 73.99 50.66 -49.65
C PRO A 25 74.77 51.70 -50.47
N LEU A 26 74.69 52.97 -50.07
CA LEU A 26 75.62 53.97 -50.59
C LEU A 26 76.98 53.61 -50.01
N ILE A 27 77.81 53.04 -50.87
CA ILE A 27 79.25 53.02 -50.71
C ILE A 27 79.67 54.49 -50.65
N GLU A 28 79.80 55.05 -49.45
CA GLU A 28 80.69 56.19 -49.23
C GLU A 28 82.09 55.61 -49.05
N ASP A 29 82.71 55.33 -50.19
CA ASP A 29 84.15 55.41 -50.32
C ASP A 29 84.45 56.88 -50.62
N GLU A 30 84.87 57.62 -49.60
CA GLU A 30 85.70 58.82 -49.76
C GLU A 30 86.73 58.77 -48.63
N SER A 31 87.84 58.13 -48.97
CA SER A 31 89.17 58.64 -48.68
C SER A 31 89.19 60.15 -48.39
N SER A 32 89.76 60.54 -47.25
CA SER A 32 90.75 61.63 -47.15
C SER A 32 91.24 61.71 -45.69
N GLN A 33 92.37 61.09 -45.36
CA GLN A 33 93.67 61.77 -45.39
C GLN A 33 93.87 62.71 -44.20
N ASN A 34 94.17 62.14 -43.01
CA ASN A 34 94.97 62.84 -42.02
C ASN A 34 96.44 62.67 -42.39
N CYS A 35 96.87 63.53 -43.32
CA CYS A 35 98.25 63.80 -43.61
C CYS A 35 98.96 64.35 -42.36
N HIS A 36 100.21 63.91 -42.22
CA HIS A 36 101.31 64.55 -41.52
C HIS A 36 101.26 66.10 -41.59
N PRO A 37 101.82 66.81 -40.61
CA PRO A 37 101.99 68.25 -40.71
C PRO A 37 103.08 68.55 -41.75
N VAL A 38 102.67 68.73 -43.01
CA VAL A 38 103.51 69.36 -44.01
C VAL A 38 103.34 70.86 -43.86
N ASN A 39 104.42 71.49 -43.43
CA ASN A 39 104.66 72.92 -43.40
C ASN A 39 104.21 73.57 -44.72
N LEU A 40 103.05 74.22 -44.74
CA LEU A 40 102.61 75.02 -45.87
C LEU A 40 102.76 76.49 -45.53
N GLN A 41 103.99 76.96 -45.73
CA GLN A 41 104.34 78.35 -45.86
C GLN A 41 103.62 78.93 -47.10
N VAL A 42 102.47 79.58 -46.90
CA VAL A 42 101.81 80.43 -47.90
C VAL A 42 101.55 81.79 -47.26
N THR A 43 102.49 82.69 -47.53
CA THR A 43 102.28 84.09 -47.92
C THR A 43 100.99 84.75 -47.42
N ALA A 44 101.11 85.50 -46.32
CA ALA A 44 100.15 86.54 -45.93
C ALA A 44 100.14 87.66 -47.00
N ALA A 45 99.27 87.52 -47.99
CA ALA A 45 98.92 88.59 -48.90
C ALA A 45 98.14 89.66 -48.13
N LYS A 46 98.71 90.88 -48.09
CA LYS A 46 98.14 92.12 -47.55
C LYS A 46 96.65 92.24 -47.85
N MET A 47 95.80 92.20 -46.82
CA MET A 47 94.41 92.66 -46.94
C MET A 47 94.36 94.16 -46.69
N ILE A 48 93.80 94.86 -47.67
CA ILE A 48 93.51 96.30 -47.64
C ILE A 48 92.38 96.52 -46.63
N HIS A 49 92.70 97.23 -45.54
CA HIS A 49 91.73 97.58 -44.50
C HIS A 49 90.81 98.71 -44.96
N SER A 50 89.55 98.37 -45.27
CA SER A 50 88.43 99.29 -45.41
C SER A 50 87.49 99.09 -44.21
N PRO A 51 86.96 100.15 -43.57
CA PRO A 51 86.04 100.02 -42.43
C PRO A 51 84.81 99.12 -42.72
N ASN A 52 84.41 99.01 -43.98
CA ASN A 52 83.25 98.23 -44.42
C ASN A 52 83.54 96.71 -44.51
N SER A 53 84.80 96.32 -44.82
CA SER A 53 85.18 94.88 -44.86
C SER A 53 85.32 94.30 -43.45
N GLN A 54 85.71 95.12 -42.46
CA GLN A 54 85.78 94.70 -41.07
C GLN A 54 84.39 94.40 -40.47
N ALA A 55 83.39 95.23 -40.76
CA ALA A 55 82.00 95.00 -40.31
C ALA A 55 81.39 93.73 -40.91
N LEU A 56 81.67 93.45 -42.19
CA LEU A 56 81.24 92.22 -42.87
C LEU A 56 81.88 90.97 -42.25
N ILE A 57 83.18 90.99 -41.98
CA ILE A 57 83.89 89.87 -41.35
C ILE A 57 83.33 89.62 -39.94
N LEU A 58 83.01 90.67 -39.17
CA LEU A 58 82.38 90.54 -37.86
C LEU A 58 80.98 89.92 -37.97
N ALA A 59 80.14 90.38 -38.90
CA ALA A 59 78.80 89.84 -39.12
C ALA A 59 78.83 88.35 -39.52
N LEU A 60 79.77 87.96 -40.39
CA LEU A 60 79.97 86.55 -40.79
C LEU A 60 80.43 85.69 -39.61
N LYS A 61 81.36 86.18 -38.79
CA LYS A 61 81.80 85.47 -37.57
C LYS A 61 80.64 85.31 -36.57
N THR A 62 79.83 86.35 -36.37
CA THR A 62 78.62 86.27 -35.52
C THR A 62 77.60 85.28 -36.07
N LEU A 63 77.43 85.22 -37.40
CA LEU A 63 76.53 84.25 -38.02
C LEU A 63 77.05 82.81 -37.89
N GLN A 64 78.34 82.57 -38.10
CA GLN A 64 78.98 81.26 -37.90
C GLN A 64 78.83 80.77 -36.46
N GLU A 65 79.09 81.64 -35.48
CA GLU A 65 78.89 81.33 -34.06
C GLU A 65 77.41 81.02 -33.74
N LYS A 66 76.47 81.75 -34.35
CA LYS A 66 75.03 81.50 -34.18
C LYS A 66 74.61 80.17 -34.80
N ILE A 67 75.12 79.82 -35.98
CA ILE A 67 74.87 78.53 -36.63
C ILE A 67 75.41 77.40 -35.76
N HIS A 68 76.65 77.51 -35.30
CA HIS A 68 77.26 76.49 -34.43
C HIS A 68 76.46 76.28 -33.14
N ARG A 69 76.01 77.36 -32.49
CA ARG A 69 75.15 77.29 -31.32
C ARG A 69 73.82 76.60 -31.60
N LEU A 70 73.17 76.94 -32.72
CA LEU A 70 71.92 76.30 -33.14
C LEU A 70 72.11 74.81 -33.46
N GLU A 71 73.26 74.42 -34.03
CA GLU A 71 73.58 73.01 -34.27
C GLU A 71 73.71 72.22 -32.96
N ILE A 72 74.36 72.79 -31.94
CA ILE A 72 74.44 72.19 -30.60
C ILE A 72 73.06 72.09 -29.94
N GLU A 73 72.25 73.16 -30.01
CA GLU A 73 70.89 73.14 -29.47
C GLU A 73 70.00 72.12 -30.20
N ARG A 74 70.17 71.96 -31.53
CA ARG A 74 69.47 70.95 -32.33
C ARG A 74 69.82 69.54 -31.88
N THR A 75 71.11 69.22 -31.74
CA THR A 75 71.54 67.88 -31.30
C THR A 75 71.09 67.60 -29.87
N GLN A 76 71.16 68.60 -28.98
CA GLN A 76 70.64 68.47 -27.62
C GLN A 76 69.13 68.24 -27.59
N ALA A 77 68.36 68.95 -28.42
CA ALA A 77 66.91 68.74 -28.53
C ALA A 77 66.57 67.36 -29.12
N GLU A 78 67.36 66.88 -30.07
CA GLU A 78 67.24 65.55 -30.66
C GLU A 78 67.53 64.44 -29.64
N ASP A 79 68.60 64.58 -28.85
CA ASP A 79 68.92 63.64 -27.77
C ASP A 79 67.84 63.60 -26.69
N ASN A 80 67.30 64.77 -26.30
CA ASN A 80 66.18 64.88 -25.38
C ASN A 80 64.92 64.19 -25.93
N LEU A 81 64.60 64.39 -27.21
CA LEU A 81 63.48 63.73 -27.86
C LEU A 81 63.67 62.20 -27.90
N ASN A 82 64.88 61.74 -28.21
CA ASN A 82 65.23 60.32 -28.22
C ASN A 82 65.12 59.68 -26.81
N MET A 83 65.48 60.43 -25.76
CA MET A 83 65.31 60.01 -24.36
C MET A 83 63.83 59.90 -23.99
N LEU A 84 63.04 60.94 -24.25
CA LEU A 84 61.59 60.95 -24.00
C LEU A 84 60.86 59.85 -24.79
N SER A 85 61.28 59.60 -26.04
CA SER A 85 60.74 58.52 -26.86
C SER A 85 60.99 57.14 -26.23
N ARG A 86 62.21 56.90 -25.71
CA ARG A 86 62.52 55.66 -24.97
C ARG A 86 61.70 55.53 -23.70
N GLU A 87 61.57 56.60 -22.91
CA GLU A 87 60.76 56.59 -21.69
C GLU A 87 59.29 56.32 -21.99
N ALA A 88 58.71 56.99 -22.99
CA ALA A 88 57.34 56.76 -23.43
C ALA A 88 57.11 55.31 -23.90
N ALA A 89 58.07 54.74 -24.63
CA ALA A 89 58.02 53.34 -25.05
C ALA A 89 58.09 52.38 -23.84
N GLN A 90 58.90 52.69 -22.83
CA GLN A 90 58.98 51.91 -21.59
C GLN A 90 57.68 51.96 -20.80
N TYR A 91 57.06 53.14 -20.63
CA TYR A 91 55.76 53.27 -19.96
C TYR A 91 54.66 52.50 -20.70
N LYS A 92 54.63 52.59 -22.03
CA LYS A 92 53.69 51.81 -22.85
C LYS A 92 53.86 50.31 -22.61
N LYS A 93 55.09 49.81 -22.60
CA LYS A 93 55.40 48.40 -22.34
C LYS A 93 55.00 47.97 -20.92
N ALA A 94 55.28 48.80 -19.91
CA ALA A 94 54.90 48.51 -18.52
C ALA A 94 53.38 48.41 -18.37
N LEU A 95 52.62 49.32 -18.99
CA LEU A 95 51.16 49.33 -18.97
C LEU A 95 50.56 48.10 -19.67
N GLU A 96 51.13 47.70 -20.82
CA GLU A 96 50.72 46.50 -21.53
C GLU A 96 50.95 45.24 -20.69
N ASN A 97 52.12 45.12 -20.05
CA ASN A 97 52.43 44.01 -19.15
C ASN A 97 51.44 43.94 -17.97
N GLU A 98 51.16 45.05 -17.30
CA GLU A 98 50.22 45.09 -16.18
C GLU A 98 48.80 44.70 -16.63
N THR A 99 48.41 45.10 -17.84
CA THR A 99 47.12 44.72 -18.43
C THR A 99 47.06 43.22 -18.71
N ASN A 100 48.12 42.64 -19.25
CA ASN A 100 48.23 41.20 -19.51
C ASN A 100 48.19 40.40 -18.20
N GLU A 101 48.89 40.84 -17.16
CA GLU A 101 48.87 40.21 -15.83
C GLU A 101 47.47 40.26 -15.21
N ARG A 102 46.79 41.41 -15.25
CA ARG A 102 45.40 41.51 -14.77
C ARG A 102 44.45 40.60 -15.53
N ASN A 103 44.60 40.50 -16.86
CA ASN A 103 43.78 39.62 -17.67
C ASN A 103 44.01 38.14 -17.32
N LEU A 104 45.26 37.74 -17.10
CA LEU A 104 45.60 36.38 -16.67
C LEU A 104 45.03 36.07 -15.29
N ALA A 105 45.18 36.98 -14.32
CA ALA A 105 44.60 36.82 -12.98
C ALA A 105 43.07 36.72 -13.02
N HIS A 106 42.42 37.51 -13.87
CA HIS A 106 40.98 37.42 -14.09
C HIS A 106 40.56 36.08 -14.69
N GLN A 107 41.29 35.60 -15.70
CA GLN A 107 41.02 34.30 -16.33
C GLN A 107 41.16 33.14 -15.33
N GLU A 108 42.20 33.16 -14.50
CA GLU A 108 42.41 32.15 -13.46
C GLU A 108 41.32 32.21 -12.39
N LEU A 109 40.89 33.40 -11.97
CA LEU A 109 39.77 33.56 -11.04
C LEU A 109 38.47 33.02 -11.63
N VAL A 110 38.20 33.27 -12.92
CA VAL A 110 37.03 32.73 -13.62
C VAL A 110 37.09 31.20 -13.69
N LYS A 111 38.28 30.63 -13.94
CA LYS A 111 38.48 29.18 -13.94
C LYS A 111 38.22 28.58 -12.55
N GLN A 112 38.83 29.15 -11.50
CA GLN A 112 38.59 28.71 -10.12
C GLN A 112 37.11 28.82 -9.73
N LYS A 113 36.43 29.90 -10.12
CA LYS A 113 34.99 30.04 -9.89
C LYS A 113 34.18 28.93 -10.58
N LYS A 114 34.54 28.54 -11.81
CA LYS A 114 33.90 27.43 -12.52
C LYS A 114 34.16 26.10 -11.80
N ASP A 115 35.39 25.84 -11.37
CA ASP A 115 35.76 24.61 -10.68
C ASP A 115 35.01 24.48 -9.35
N ILE A 116 34.94 25.55 -8.56
CA ILE A 116 34.15 25.61 -7.32
C ILE A 116 32.66 25.39 -7.62
N SER A 117 32.13 25.99 -8.69
CA SER A 117 30.73 25.79 -9.08
C SER A 117 30.42 24.34 -9.44
N ILE A 118 31.34 23.63 -10.11
CA ILE A 118 31.20 22.20 -10.43
C ILE A 118 31.27 21.35 -9.15
N GLN A 119 32.19 21.68 -8.24
CA GLN A 119 32.28 20.98 -6.95
C GLN A 119 31.01 21.18 -6.12
N LEU A 120 30.47 22.40 -6.09
CA LEU A 120 29.25 22.71 -5.36
C LEU A 120 28.03 21.96 -5.94
N SER A 121 27.89 21.93 -7.27
CA SER A 121 26.79 21.20 -7.92
C SER A 121 26.91 19.69 -7.71
N SER A 122 28.12 19.14 -7.75
CA SER A 122 28.40 17.73 -7.41
C SER A 122 28.06 17.41 -5.95
N ALA A 123 28.49 18.25 -5.01
CA ALA A 123 28.18 18.11 -3.60
C ALA A 123 26.66 18.20 -3.34
N GLN A 124 25.98 19.15 -3.97
CA GLN A 124 24.53 19.30 -3.90
C GLN A 124 23.82 18.05 -4.42
N SER A 125 24.23 17.51 -5.58
CA SER A 125 23.69 16.26 -6.12
C SER A 125 23.86 15.10 -5.13
N ARG A 126 25.06 14.95 -4.54
CA ARG A 126 25.32 13.94 -3.51
C ARG A 126 24.42 14.10 -2.28
N CYS A 127 24.22 15.33 -1.79
CA CYS A 127 23.31 15.60 -0.67
C CYS A 127 21.87 15.21 -1.01
N THR A 128 21.36 15.60 -2.18
CA THR A 128 19.99 15.25 -2.59
C THR A 128 19.78 13.73 -2.71
N LEU A 129 20.80 12.97 -3.13
CA LEU A 129 20.74 11.51 -3.16
C LEU A 129 20.66 10.92 -1.74
N LEU A 130 21.49 11.41 -0.82
CA LEU A 130 21.47 10.95 0.57
C LEU A 130 20.14 11.30 1.27
N GLU A 131 19.57 12.47 0.98
CA GLU A 131 18.23 12.85 1.47
C GLU A 131 17.16 11.87 0.99
N LYS A 132 17.17 11.50 -0.30
CA LYS A 132 16.25 10.51 -0.85
C LYS A 132 16.42 9.13 -0.20
N GLN A 133 17.66 8.69 0.02
CA GLN A 133 17.94 7.43 0.71
C GLN A 133 17.44 7.45 2.15
N LEU A 134 17.69 8.55 2.87
CA LEU A 134 17.21 8.72 4.25
C LEU A 134 15.69 8.70 4.32
N GLU A 135 15.02 9.37 3.39
CA GLU A 135 13.56 9.39 3.32
C GLU A 135 12.96 8.01 3.01
N TYR A 136 13.60 7.26 2.11
CA TYR A 136 13.24 5.86 1.86
C TYR A 136 13.38 5.00 3.11
N THR A 137 14.51 5.11 3.82
CA THR A 137 14.74 4.35 5.06
C THR A 137 13.74 4.73 6.15
N LYS A 138 13.42 6.02 6.32
CA LYS A 138 12.37 6.47 7.26
C LYS A 138 11.03 5.83 6.93
N ARG A 139 10.63 5.81 5.66
CA ARG A 139 9.38 5.19 5.22
C ARG A 139 9.35 3.68 5.49
N MET A 140 10.45 2.99 5.23
CA MET A 140 10.59 1.56 5.49
C MET A 140 10.48 1.25 6.98
N VAL A 141 11.16 2.02 7.83
CA VAL A 141 11.09 1.86 9.30
C VAL A 141 9.66 2.08 9.80
N LEU A 142 8.99 3.14 9.34
CA LEU A 142 7.59 3.40 9.69
C LEU A 142 6.67 2.27 9.22
N ASN A 143 6.94 1.64 8.08
CA ASN A 143 6.17 0.50 7.61
C ASN A 143 6.35 -0.72 8.53
N VAL A 144 7.60 -1.06 8.86
CA VAL A 144 7.93 -2.15 9.78
C VAL A 144 7.30 -1.92 11.16
N GLU A 145 7.30 -0.69 11.65
CA GLU A 145 6.66 -0.34 12.93
C GLU A 145 5.14 -0.52 12.89
N ARG A 146 4.47 -0.15 11.80
CA ARG A 146 3.04 -0.42 11.61
C ARG A 146 2.74 -1.91 11.55
N GLU A 147 3.52 -2.69 10.81
CA GLU A 147 3.35 -4.15 10.72
C GLU A 147 3.54 -4.81 12.09
N LYS A 148 4.56 -4.40 12.84
CA LYS A 148 4.78 -4.85 14.22
C LYS A 148 3.56 -4.54 15.10
N ASN A 149 3.03 -3.32 15.04
CA ASN A 149 1.86 -2.94 15.83
C ASN A 149 0.61 -3.74 15.45
N MET A 150 0.39 -3.99 14.15
CA MET A 150 -0.71 -4.82 13.67
C MET A 150 -0.59 -6.27 14.15
N ILE A 151 0.61 -6.85 14.14
CA ILE A 151 0.86 -8.21 14.66
C ILE A 151 0.61 -8.27 16.16
N LEU A 152 1.09 -7.27 16.92
CA LEU A 152 0.85 -7.20 18.37
C LEU A 152 -0.64 -7.06 18.70
N GLU A 153 -1.38 -6.27 17.93
CA GLU A 153 -2.83 -6.13 18.07
C GLU A 153 -3.57 -7.43 17.75
N GLN A 154 -3.19 -8.12 16.66
CA GLN A 154 -3.72 -9.44 16.33
C GLN A 154 -3.43 -10.46 17.43
N GLN A 155 -2.23 -10.45 18.01
CA GLN A 155 -1.87 -11.33 19.12
C GLN A 155 -2.72 -11.01 20.37
N ALA A 156 -2.93 -9.74 20.68
CA ALA A 156 -3.77 -9.32 21.80
C ALA A 156 -5.26 -9.68 21.57
N GLN A 157 -5.75 -9.59 20.34
CA GLN A 157 -7.10 -10.04 20.00
C GLN A 157 -7.25 -11.55 20.15
N LEU A 158 -6.34 -12.34 19.60
CA LEU A 158 -6.36 -13.79 19.71
C LEU A 158 -6.31 -14.26 21.17
N GLN A 159 -5.52 -13.58 22.00
CA GLN A 159 -5.45 -13.86 23.43
C GLN A 159 -6.79 -13.57 24.13
N ARG A 160 -7.45 -12.45 23.83
CA ARG A 160 -8.79 -12.14 24.35
C ARG A 160 -9.84 -13.14 23.91
N GLU A 161 -9.81 -13.58 22.65
CA GLU A 161 -10.72 -14.60 22.13
C GLU A 161 -10.52 -15.94 22.86
N LYS A 162 -9.26 -16.36 23.06
CA LYS A 162 -8.92 -17.56 23.82
C LYS A 162 -9.42 -17.48 25.26
N GLU A 163 -9.23 -16.35 25.95
CA GLU A 163 -9.75 -16.13 27.30
C GLU A 163 -11.27 -16.19 27.33
N GLN A 164 -11.94 -15.58 26.35
CA GLN A 164 -13.39 -15.63 26.24
C GLN A 164 -13.90 -17.06 26.06
N ASP A 165 -13.24 -17.86 25.23
CA ASP A 165 -13.60 -19.25 25.01
C ASP A 165 -13.29 -20.14 26.22
N GLN A 166 -12.21 -19.86 26.94
CA GLN A 166 -11.94 -20.50 28.23
C GLN A 166 -13.04 -20.19 29.26
N MET A 167 -13.49 -18.93 29.35
CA MET A 167 -14.61 -18.56 30.22
C MET A 167 -15.90 -19.28 29.83
N LYS A 168 -16.23 -19.35 28.53
CA LYS A 168 -17.40 -20.10 28.04
C LYS A 168 -17.31 -21.60 28.37
N LEU A 169 -16.13 -22.19 28.23
CA LEU A 169 -15.88 -23.59 28.56
C LEU A 169 -16.07 -23.84 30.06
N HIS A 170 -15.48 -22.98 30.91
CA HIS A 170 -15.65 -23.06 32.37
C HIS A 170 -17.13 -22.98 32.78
N ALA A 171 -17.89 -22.04 32.22
CA ALA A 171 -19.32 -21.92 32.50
C ALA A 171 -20.13 -23.16 32.05
N LYS A 172 -19.73 -23.84 30.96
CA LYS A 172 -20.35 -25.10 30.54
C LYS A 172 -19.98 -26.25 31.47
N LEU A 173 -18.74 -26.30 31.94
CA LEU A 173 -18.26 -27.32 32.87
C LEU A 173 -19.00 -27.21 34.21
N GLU A 174 -19.19 -26.00 34.73
CA GLU A 174 -19.97 -25.75 35.95
C GLU A 174 -21.42 -26.20 35.82
N LYS A 175 -22.07 -25.92 34.66
CA LYS A 175 -23.42 -26.43 34.39
C LYS A 175 -23.48 -27.96 34.34
N LEU A 176 -22.45 -28.60 33.80
CA LEU A 176 -22.37 -30.05 33.73
C LEU A 176 -22.20 -30.67 35.13
N ASP A 177 -21.36 -30.09 35.98
CA ASP A 177 -21.19 -30.51 37.39
C ASP A 177 -22.51 -30.42 38.17
N VAL A 178 -23.30 -29.35 37.96
CA VAL A 178 -24.64 -29.24 38.56
C VAL A 178 -25.56 -30.35 38.08
N LEU A 179 -25.60 -30.63 36.77
CA LEU A 179 -26.42 -31.71 36.21
C LEU A 179 -25.97 -33.09 36.69
N GLU A 180 -24.67 -33.32 36.87
CA GLU A 180 -24.13 -34.56 37.40
C GLU A 180 -24.60 -34.79 38.86
N LYS A 181 -24.55 -33.75 39.70
CA LYS A 181 -25.08 -33.79 41.06
C LYS A 181 -26.59 -34.08 41.09
N GLU A 182 -27.35 -33.48 40.17
CA GLU A 182 -28.78 -33.74 39.98
C GLU A 182 -29.07 -35.20 39.61
N CYS A 183 -28.31 -35.76 38.65
CA CYS A 183 -28.41 -37.17 38.26
C CYS A 183 -28.16 -38.09 39.46
N PHE A 184 -27.11 -37.85 40.25
CA PHE A 184 -26.85 -38.64 41.46
C PHE A 184 -28.01 -38.57 42.46
N ARG A 185 -28.59 -37.39 42.67
CA ARG A 185 -29.74 -37.23 43.58
C ARG A 185 -30.98 -37.96 43.06
N LEU A 186 -31.23 -37.91 41.74
CA LEU A 186 -32.32 -38.67 41.13
C LEU A 186 -32.10 -40.17 41.22
N THR A 187 -30.89 -40.67 40.97
CA THR A 187 -30.56 -42.09 41.10
C THR A 187 -30.73 -42.60 42.54
N THR A 188 -30.29 -41.84 43.54
CA THR A 188 -30.51 -42.21 44.95
C THR A 188 -32.00 -42.24 45.32
N THR A 189 -32.77 -41.28 44.81
CA THR A 189 -34.23 -41.24 44.99
C THR A 189 -34.92 -42.41 44.29
N GLN A 190 -34.53 -42.70 43.05
CA GLN A 190 -35.04 -43.82 42.26
C GLN A 190 -34.78 -45.16 42.98
N LYS A 191 -33.53 -45.40 43.41
CA LYS A 191 -33.16 -46.61 44.16
C LYS A 191 -34.01 -46.79 45.42
N THR A 192 -34.21 -45.71 46.17
CA THR A 192 -35.07 -45.72 47.36
C THR A 192 -36.52 -46.10 47.04
N ALA A 193 -37.05 -45.61 45.92
CA ALA A 193 -38.38 -45.95 45.45
C ALA A 193 -38.48 -47.41 44.98
N GLU A 194 -37.48 -47.90 44.24
CA GLU A 194 -37.38 -49.30 43.81
C GLU A 194 -37.34 -50.27 45.01
N ASP A 195 -36.52 -49.98 46.02
CA ASP A 195 -36.45 -50.78 47.25
C ASP A 195 -37.81 -50.81 47.98
N LYS A 196 -38.52 -49.68 48.02
CA LYS A 196 -39.85 -49.59 48.62
C LYS A 196 -40.90 -50.37 47.82
N ILE A 197 -40.86 -50.34 46.49
CA ILE A 197 -41.75 -51.13 45.63
C ILE A 197 -41.50 -52.62 45.87
N LYS A 198 -40.24 -53.06 45.84
CA LYS A 198 -39.86 -54.46 46.10
C LYS A 198 -40.38 -54.96 47.44
N HIS A 199 -40.28 -54.14 48.49
CA HIS A 199 -40.84 -54.48 49.81
C HIS A 199 -42.38 -54.62 49.79
N LEU A 200 -43.08 -53.74 49.05
CA LEU A 200 -44.53 -53.81 48.91
C LEU A 200 -44.96 -55.02 48.06
N GLU A 201 -44.21 -55.38 47.02
CA GLU A 201 -44.44 -56.59 46.22
C GLU A 201 -44.29 -57.87 47.05
N GLU A 202 -43.32 -57.92 47.95
CA GLU A 202 -43.14 -59.05 48.87
C GLU A 202 -44.32 -59.18 49.84
N LYS A 203 -44.78 -58.05 50.42
CA LYS A 203 -45.99 -58.03 51.25
C LYS A 203 -47.25 -58.42 50.49
N LEU A 204 -47.36 -58.02 49.22
CA LEU A 204 -48.49 -58.39 48.38
C LEU A 204 -48.53 -59.90 48.17
N LYS A 205 -47.39 -60.55 47.88
CA LYS A 205 -47.29 -62.01 47.72
C LYS A 205 -47.67 -62.75 49.00
N GLU A 206 -47.25 -62.26 50.15
CA GLU A 206 -47.65 -62.85 51.45
C GLU A 206 -49.16 -62.73 51.66
N GLU A 207 -49.74 -61.56 51.43
CA GLU A 207 -51.20 -61.35 51.53
C GLU A 207 -51.99 -62.23 50.55
N GLU A 208 -51.52 -62.38 49.31
CA GLU A 208 -52.10 -63.30 48.33
C GLU A 208 -52.06 -64.76 48.82
N HIS A 209 -50.93 -65.18 49.39
CA HIS A 209 -50.80 -66.50 50.00
C HIS A 209 -51.76 -66.70 51.18
N GLN A 210 -51.89 -65.71 52.08
CA GLN A 210 -52.85 -65.75 53.20
C GLN A 210 -54.30 -65.82 52.72
N ARG A 211 -54.67 -65.04 51.68
CA ARG A 211 -56.01 -65.11 51.07
C ARG A 211 -56.30 -66.48 50.47
N LYS A 212 -55.29 -67.11 49.84
CA LYS A 212 -55.42 -68.46 49.31
C LYS A 212 -55.66 -69.49 50.42
N LEU A 213 -54.88 -69.45 51.50
CA LEU A 213 -55.09 -70.30 52.68
C LEU A 213 -56.49 -70.13 53.27
N PHE A 214 -56.98 -68.89 53.36
CA PHE A 214 -58.32 -68.61 53.85
C PHE A 214 -59.40 -69.17 52.91
N GLN A 215 -59.21 -69.02 51.60
CA GLN A 215 -60.11 -69.57 50.59
C GLN A 215 -60.16 -71.10 50.63
N ASP A 216 -59.01 -71.77 50.76
CA ASP A 216 -58.91 -73.23 50.86
C ASP A 216 -59.64 -73.73 52.12
N LYS A 217 -59.45 -73.06 53.26
CA LYS A 217 -60.15 -73.38 54.51
C LYS A 217 -61.66 -73.14 54.42
N ALA A 218 -62.09 -72.09 53.74
CA ALA A 218 -63.51 -71.83 53.48
C ALA A 218 -64.13 -72.92 52.58
N ALA A 219 -63.40 -73.38 51.56
CA ALA A 219 -63.81 -74.49 50.69
C ALA A 219 -63.87 -75.83 51.44
N GLU A 220 -62.91 -76.11 52.33
CA GLU A 220 -62.93 -77.28 53.22
C GLU A 220 -64.16 -77.26 54.13
N LEU A 221 -64.45 -76.13 54.78
CA LEU A 221 -65.64 -75.96 55.61
C LEU A 221 -66.94 -76.12 54.80
N GLN A 222 -67.02 -75.55 53.60
CA GLN A 222 -68.19 -75.69 52.74
C GLN A 222 -68.39 -77.15 52.31
N THR A 223 -67.32 -77.87 51.99
CA THR A 223 -67.36 -79.30 51.67
C THR A 223 -67.79 -80.12 52.89
N GLY A 224 -67.24 -79.82 54.07
CA GLY A 224 -67.64 -80.45 55.33
C GLY A 224 -69.11 -80.23 55.68
N LEU A 225 -69.64 -79.03 55.41
CA LEU A 225 -71.07 -78.73 55.56
C LEU A 225 -71.93 -79.50 54.55
N GLU A 226 -71.52 -79.61 53.29
CA GLU A 226 -72.26 -80.36 52.27
C GLU A 226 -72.29 -81.86 52.61
N ILE A 227 -71.17 -82.43 53.07
CA ILE A 227 -71.10 -83.81 53.60
C ILE A 227 -72.04 -83.97 54.80
N SER A 228 -72.00 -83.04 55.75
CA SER A 228 -72.89 -83.07 56.93
C SER A 228 -74.37 -82.97 56.55
N LYS A 229 -74.71 -82.15 55.55
CA LYS A 229 -76.05 -82.02 54.99
C LYS A 229 -76.50 -83.32 54.32
N ILE A 230 -75.64 -83.97 53.53
CA ILE A 230 -75.92 -85.28 52.92
C ILE A 230 -76.19 -86.34 54.01
N LEU A 231 -75.34 -86.40 55.04
CA LEU A 231 -75.51 -87.30 56.20
C LEU A 231 -76.83 -87.05 56.93
N MET A 232 -77.14 -85.80 57.27
CA MET A 232 -78.39 -85.40 57.94
C MET A 232 -79.63 -85.73 57.09
N SER A 233 -79.57 -85.55 55.77
CA SER A 233 -80.64 -85.95 54.85
C SER A 233 -80.78 -87.47 54.71
N SER A 234 -79.73 -88.24 55.03
CA SER A 234 -79.76 -89.70 55.03
C SER A 234 -80.40 -90.31 56.29
N VAL A 235 -80.52 -89.53 57.38
CA VAL A 235 -81.08 -89.98 58.67
C VAL A 235 -82.49 -89.40 58.94
N SER A 236 -82.97 -88.46 58.11
CA SER A 236 -84.28 -87.81 58.28
C SER A 236 -85.32 -88.30 57.26
N ASN A 237 -86.25 -89.16 57.67
CA ASN A 237 -87.52 -89.44 56.96
C ASN A 237 -88.67 -88.66 57.61
N SER A 238 -89.15 -87.57 57.00
CA SER A 238 -90.54 -87.10 57.27
C SER A 238 -91.09 -86.22 56.14
N LYS A 239 -92.40 -86.38 55.91
CA LYS A 239 -93.15 -86.16 54.67
C LYS A 239 -93.60 -84.72 54.42
N HIS A 240 -93.87 -84.45 53.14
CA HIS A 240 -94.62 -83.36 52.49
C HIS A 240 -95.60 -82.50 53.34
N TYR A 241 -95.72 -81.22 52.97
CA TYR A 241 -97.02 -80.54 52.80
C TYR A 241 -97.00 -79.46 51.68
N LYS A 242 -98.13 -79.35 50.98
CA LYS A 242 -98.43 -78.45 49.85
C LYS A 242 -99.38 -77.30 50.29
N GLU A 243 -99.06 -76.09 49.83
CA GLU A 243 -99.93 -75.04 49.22
C GLU A 243 -100.89 -74.13 50.07
N LYS A 244 -100.71 -72.78 50.03
CA LYS A 244 -101.55 -71.76 49.31
C LYS A 244 -101.45 -70.29 49.84
N LYS A 245 -100.99 -69.38 48.93
CA LYS A 245 -101.49 -68.06 48.43
C LYS A 245 -101.99 -66.87 49.31
N LYS A 246 -101.53 -65.66 48.86
CA LYS A 246 -101.96 -64.21 48.99
C LYS A 246 -101.28 -63.38 50.10
N SER A 247 -100.88 -62.10 49.95
CA SER A 247 -100.80 -61.13 48.82
C SER A 247 -100.05 -59.83 49.22
N SER A 248 -99.55 -59.08 48.22
CA SER A 248 -99.12 -57.65 48.22
C SER A 248 -97.79 -57.32 48.93
N LYS A 249 -96.94 -56.38 48.50
CA LYS A 249 -96.93 -55.36 47.43
C LYS A 249 -95.45 -54.91 47.24
N LYS A 250 -95.04 -54.66 45.99
CA LYS A 250 -93.94 -53.80 45.46
C LYS A 250 -92.66 -53.66 46.33
N THR A 251 -91.47 -53.96 45.79
CA THR A 251 -90.66 -52.95 45.08
C THR A 251 -89.78 -53.59 43.99
N LYS A 252 -89.75 -52.93 42.83
CA LYS A 252 -88.96 -53.22 41.63
C LYS A 252 -87.46 -53.02 41.96
N CYS A 253 -86.46 -53.66 41.35
CA CYS A 253 -86.29 -53.89 39.92
C CYS A 253 -85.16 -54.92 39.68
N LEU A 254 -85.46 -55.90 38.80
CA LEU A 254 -84.67 -56.46 37.69
C LEU A 254 -83.20 -56.89 37.94
N LYS A 255 -82.93 -58.23 37.92
CA LYS A 255 -82.37 -59.05 36.81
C LYS A 255 -80.86 -58.84 36.60
N ARG A 256 -80.00 -59.78 36.19
CA ARG A 256 -79.97 -61.25 36.02
C ARG A 256 -78.59 -61.52 35.40
N GLY A 257 -77.71 -62.22 36.12
CA GLY A 257 -76.73 -63.21 35.63
C GLY A 257 -75.54 -62.81 34.71
N PRO A 258 -74.43 -63.60 34.73
CA PRO A 258 -73.04 -63.21 34.37
C PRO A 258 -72.57 -63.84 33.03
N PRO A 259 -71.33 -63.61 32.50
CA PRO A 259 -70.12 -64.39 32.92
C PRO A 259 -68.72 -63.71 32.77
N LEU A 260 -67.73 -64.31 33.46
CA LEU A 260 -66.27 -64.39 33.21
C LEU A 260 -65.37 -63.14 32.93
N GLN A 261 -64.42 -62.94 33.86
CA GLN A 261 -62.95 -62.87 33.69
C GLN A 261 -62.24 -62.08 32.55
N ILE A 262 -61.42 -61.11 33.03
CA ILE A 262 -60.03 -60.70 32.66
C ILE A 262 -59.79 -59.96 31.32
N TYR A 263 -59.43 -58.67 31.38
CA TYR A 263 -58.04 -58.14 31.18
C TYR A 263 -57.98 -56.60 31.29
N SER A 264 -56.91 -56.16 31.96
CA SER A 264 -56.15 -54.90 31.96
C SER A 264 -56.72 -53.52 31.58
N GLU A 265 -56.18 -52.58 32.35
CA GLU A 265 -55.66 -51.24 31.98
C GLU A 265 -56.52 -49.97 32.17
N LEU A 266 -55.83 -49.02 32.82
CA LEU A 266 -55.89 -47.57 32.63
C LEU A 266 -57.01 -46.76 33.32
N ARG A 267 -56.56 -46.09 34.38
CA ARG A 267 -56.47 -44.62 34.48
C ARG A 267 -57.80 -43.81 34.48
N ALA A 268 -58.07 -43.24 35.67
CA ALA A 268 -58.77 -41.96 35.95
C ALA A 268 -60.28 -41.95 35.58
N PRO A 269 -61.15 -41.02 36.05
CA PRO A 269 -60.89 -39.61 36.38
C PRO A 269 -61.77 -38.97 37.50
N LEU A 270 -61.47 -37.70 37.85
CA LEU A 270 -62.39 -36.54 38.00
C LEU A 270 -61.56 -35.40 38.66
N ILE A 271 -61.32 -34.25 38.02
CA ILE A 271 -62.24 -33.12 37.86
C ILE A 271 -61.97 -32.34 36.54
N GLU A 272 -63.08 -31.84 35.99
CA GLU A 272 -63.40 -31.07 34.77
C GLU A 272 -62.52 -29.83 34.51
N ALA A 273 -62.18 -29.35 33.30
CA ALA A 273 -62.76 -29.31 31.94
C ALA A 273 -63.77 -28.16 31.66
N LYS A 274 -63.32 -27.13 30.92
CA LYS A 274 -64.07 -26.37 29.87
C LYS A 274 -63.04 -25.85 28.83
N LYS A 275 -63.01 -26.36 27.58
CA LYS A 275 -63.81 -26.00 26.37
C LYS A 275 -63.52 -24.57 25.86
N SER A 276 -63.34 -24.26 24.57
CA SER A 276 -63.40 -25.00 23.28
C SER A 276 -63.05 -24.02 22.14
N ALA A 277 -62.76 -24.55 20.94
CA ALA A 277 -62.58 -23.82 19.69
C ALA A 277 -63.90 -23.39 19.00
N SER A 278 -63.77 -22.41 18.10
CA SER A 278 -64.46 -22.27 16.80
C SER A 278 -65.76 -21.46 16.64
N ALA A 279 -65.58 -20.33 15.92
CA ALA A 279 -66.38 -19.72 14.83
C ALA A 279 -67.70 -18.94 15.09
N GLY A 280 -67.70 -17.66 14.67
CA GLY A 280 -68.88 -16.82 14.39
C GLY A 280 -68.61 -15.31 14.42
N CYS A 281 -68.75 -14.64 13.29
CA CYS A 281 -68.42 -13.23 12.97
C CYS A 281 -69.14 -12.15 13.79
N SER A 282 -68.51 -10.97 13.98
CA SER A 282 -69.02 -9.67 13.46
C SER A 282 -68.14 -8.45 13.82
N VAL A 283 -67.57 -7.84 12.77
CA VAL A 283 -67.35 -6.41 12.48
C VAL A 283 -67.00 -5.44 13.62
N ASN A 284 -65.72 -5.05 13.69
CA ASN A 284 -65.24 -3.71 13.26
C ASN A 284 -63.70 -3.63 13.30
N ALA A 285 -63.15 -3.04 12.24
CA ALA A 285 -61.73 -2.98 11.92
C ALA A 285 -60.98 -1.86 12.66
N SER A 286 -59.65 -1.99 12.80
CA SER A 286 -58.68 -1.02 12.24
C SER A 286 -57.24 -1.26 12.74
N TRP A 287 -56.40 -1.76 11.81
CA TRP A 287 -55.01 -1.41 11.48
C TRP A 287 -53.88 -1.32 12.53
N GLN A 288 -52.81 -2.08 12.20
CA GLN A 288 -51.38 -1.88 12.50
C GLN A 288 -50.96 -2.22 13.96
N ASP A 289 -49.91 -2.98 14.25
CA ASP A 289 -48.65 -3.09 13.52
C ASP A 289 -47.89 -4.40 13.86
N LEU A 290 -46.96 -4.71 12.96
CA LEU A 290 -46.34 -6.00 12.69
C LEU A 290 -44.89 -6.03 13.23
N GLN A 291 -44.51 -7.14 13.88
CA GLN A 291 -43.14 -7.72 13.91
C GLN A 291 -42.02 -6.93 14.63
N GLN A 292 -40.93 -7.49 15.14
CA GLN A 292 -40.31 -8.82 15.13
C GLN A 292 -39.22 -8.81 16.22
N LYS A 293 -39.03 -9.88 17.01
CA LYS A 293 -37.73 -10.31 17.58
C LYS A 293 -37.86 -11.60 18.39
N MET A 294 -37.20 -12.68 17.94
CA MET A 294 -36.69 -13.78 18.79
C MET A 294 -35.75 -14.71 17.97
N PRO A 295 -34.92 -15.54 18.64
CA PRO A 295 -33.61 -16.03 18.17
C PRO A 295 -33.53 -17.58 18.13
N ARG A 296 -32.33 -18.11 17.78
CA ARG A 296 -31.57 -19.17 18.48
C ARG A 296 -30.90 -20.21 17.55
N CYS A 297 -29.57 -20.23 17.67
CA CYS A 297 -28.59 -21.34 17.72
C CYS A 297 -28.94 -22.75 17.19
N GLY A 298 -28.02 -23.30 16.38
CA GLY A 298 -27.97 -24.69 15.92
C GLY A 298 -27.21 -25.68 16.83
N PRO A 299 -26.81 -26.87 16.32
CA PRO A 299 -25.99 -27.84 17.04
C PRO A 299 -24.70 -28.29 16.32
N ARG A 300 -23.74 -28.79 17.12
CA ARG A 300 -22.37 -29.26 16.79
C ARG A 300 -22.26 -30.75 17.10
N ASN A 301 -21.53 -31.54 16.31
CA ASN A 301 -20.73 -32.71 16.73
C ASN A 301 -19.84 -33.25 15.57
N LEU A 302 -18.68 -33.82 15.93
CA LEU A 302 -17.59 -34.35 15.08
C LEU A 302 -17.47 -35.89 15.28
N PRO A 303 -16.76 -36.64 14.41
CA PRO A 303 -15.71 -37.54 14.94
C PRO A 303 -14.41 -37.70 14.08
N LYS A 304 -13.30 -38.04 14.76
CA LYS A 304 -11.95 -38.51 14.30
C LYS A 304 -12.00 -39.97 13.78
N CYS A 305 -11.08 -40.63 13.07
CA CYS A 305 -9.74 -40.47 12.46
C CYS A 305 -9.51 -41.72 11.56
N ALA A 306 -8.74 -41.67 10.46
CA ALA A 306 -7.88 -42.78 10.01
C ALA A 306 -6.92 -42.36 8.88
N GLN A 307 -5.80 -43.07 8.83
CA GLN A 307 -4.53 -42.82 8.14
C GLN A 307 -4.50 -43.52 6.76
N VAL A 308 -3.64 -43.02 5.86
CA VAL A 308 -3.09 -43.70 4.66
C VAL A 308 -4.04 -43.88 3.47
N VAL A 309 -3.71 -43.21 2.35
CA VAL A 309 -3.46 -43.78 1.00
C VAL A 309 -3.26 -42.59 0.05
N GLU A 310 -2.04 -42.43 -0.44
CA GLU A 310 -1.74 -41.74 -1.69
C GLU A 310 -2.22 -42.66 -2.84
N PRO A 311 -2.82 -42.13 -3.90
CA PRO A 311 -2.41 -42.59 -5.22
C PRO A 311 -2.05 -41.42 -6.14
N ARG A 312 -0.90 -41.64 -6.77
CA ARG A 312 -0.21 -40.85 -7.78
C ARG A 312 -1.03 -40.64 -9.06
N CYS A 313 -0.96 -39.42 -9.56
CA CYS A 313 -0.45 -39.03 -10.90
C CYS A 313 -1.16 -39.55 -12.16
N LEU A 314 -1.59 -38.62 -13.04
CA LEU A 314 -1.04 -38.41 -14.41
C LEU A 314 -2.08 -37.73 -15.32
N CYS A 315 -1.86 -36.45 -15.66
CA CYS A 315 -1.96 -35.96 -17.03
C CYS A 315 -0.97 -34.81 -17.22
N LYS A 316 -0.19 -34.91 -18.31
CA LYS A 316 1.05 -34.20 -18.61
C LYS A 316 0.80 -32.74 -19.03
N PRO A 317 1.81 -31.85 -18.90
CA PRO A 317 1.78 -30.52 -19.52
C PRO A 317 2.15 -30.61 -21.02
N PRO A 318 1.59 -29.75 -21.89
CA PRO A 318 2.17 -29.51 -23.20
C PRO A 318 3.49 -28.75 -23.09
N ARG A 319 4.49 -29.24 -23.82
CA ARG A 319 5.88 -28.76 -23.84
C ARG A 319 6.01 -27.39 -24.51
N ALA A 320 6.81 -26.54 -23.87
CA ALA A 320 7.86 -25.67 -24.41
C ALA A 320 7.70 -25.09 -25.83
N VAL A 321 7.55 -23.77 -25.88
CA VAL A 321 8.42 -22.94 -26.73
C VAL A 321 9.46 -22.29 -25.82
N SER A 322 10.65 -22.87 -25.86
CA SER A 322 11.91 -22.27 -25.45
C SER A 322 12.14 -20.99 -26.28
N GLN A 323 12.56 -19.87 -25.68
CA GLN A 323 13.96 -19.42 -25.68
C GLN A 323 14.11 -17.94 -25.30
N TYR A 324 15.18 -17.66 -24.53
CA TYR A 324 15.80 -16.37 -24.24
C TYR A 324 15.08 -15.39 -23.31
N CYS A 325 15.51 -15.39 -22.04
CA CYS A 325 16.24 -14.24 -21.51
C CYS A 325 17.14 -14.70 -20.35
N LYS A 326 18.40 -15.03 -20.70
CA LYS A 326 19.49 -15.03 -19.72
C LYS A 326 19.61 -13.60 -19.21
N ALA A 327 19.37 -13.37 -17.92
CA ALA A 327 19.77 -12.14 -17.26
C ALA A 327 21.31 -12.09 -17.23
N VAL A 328 21.88 -11.44 -18.24
CA VAL A 328 23.23 -10.89 -18.18
C VAL A 328 23.09 -9.49 -17.58
N PRO A 329 23.89 -9.08 -16.57
CA PRO A 329 23.85 -7.72 -16.07
C PRO A 329 24.41 -6.80 -17.16
N ARG A 330 23.53 -6.11 -17.88
CA ARG A 330 23.93 -5.06 -18.82
C ARG A 330 24.17 -3.78 -18.04
N GLY A 331 25.41 -3.60 -17.59
CA GLY A 331 25.95 -2.27 -17.33
C GLY A 331 25.93 -1.49 -18.64
N SER A 332 24.99 -0.57 -18.78
CA SER A 332 25.04 0.50 -19.77
C SER A 332 24.23 1.66 -19.21
N GLU A 333 24.96 2.66 -18.74
CA GLU A 333 24.43 3.97 -18.36
C GLU A 333 23.76 4.61 -19.57
N LYS A 334 22.46 4.38 -19.73
CA LYS A 334 21.56 5.18 -20.55
C LYS A 334 20.34 5.45 -19.69
N SER A 335 20.03 6.72 -19.49
CA SER A 335 18.89 7.20 -18.70
C SER A 335 17.63 6.43 -19.07
N ILE A 336 17.16 5.55 -18.18
CA ILE A 336 15.85 4.91 -18.29
C ILE A 336 14.84 6.05 -18.26
N SER A 337 14.14 6.25 -19.37
CA SER A 337 13.08 7.25 -19.45
C SER A 337 12.01 6.86 -18.43
N ILE A 338 11.54 7.82 -17.63
CA ILE A 338 10.43 7.61 -16.67
C ILE A 338 9.20 7.01 -17.39
N CYS A 339 9.05 7.29 -18.70
CA CYS A 339 8.01 6.72 -19.55
C CYS A 339 8.10 5.18 -19.70
N ASP A 340 9.31 4.62 -19.77
CA ASP A 340 9.51 3.18 -19.97
C ASP A 340 9.09 2.40 -18.72
N SER A 341 9.49 2.88 -17.53
CA SER A 341 9.11 2.27 -16.24
C SER A 341 7.60 2.34 -15.95
N LEU A 342 6.93 3.40 -16.40
CA LEU A 342 5.48 3.56 -16.25
C LEU A 342 4.71 2.63 -17.19
N SER A 343 5.26 2.41 -18.39
CA SER A 343 4.70 1.49 -19.39
C SER A 343 4.83 0.03 -18.93
N GLU A 344 5.97 -0.35 -18.37
CA GLU A 344 6.18 -1.67 -17.77
C GLU A 344 5.19 -1.95 -16.62
N LEU A 345 4.99 -0.97 -15.73
CA LEU A 345 4.01 -1.10 -14.65
C LEU A 345 2.56 -1.22 -15.17
N LEU A 346 2.21 -0.46 -16.22
CA LEU A 346 0.90 -0.57 -16.85
C LEU A 346 0.65 -1.94 -17.47
N MET A 347 1.67 -2.52 -18.13
CA MET A 347 1.60 -3.87 -18.69
C MET A 347 1.38 -4.91 -17.60
N ALA A 348 2.18 -4.89 -16.53
CA ALA A 348 2.02 -5.82 -15.40
C ALA A 348 0.63 -5.70 -14.74
N MET A 349 0.13 -4.47 -14.56
CA MET A 349 -1.20 -4.27 -14.01
C MET A 349 -2.32 -4.78 -14.92
N GLN A 350 -2.15 -4.66 -16.24
CA GLN A 350 -3.09 -5.18 -17.23
C GLN A 350 -3.10 -6.71 -17.22
N GLU A 351 -1.93 -7.36 -17.19
CA GLU A 351 -1.79 -8.81 -17.06
C GLU A 351 -2.47 -9.34 -15.79
N GLU A 352 -2.31 -8.66 -14.66
CA GLU A 352 -3.01 -9.05 -13.43
C GLU A 352 -4.53 -8.86 -13.49
N LEU A 353 -5.03 -7.88 -14.25
CA LEU A 353 -6.48 -7.72 -14.48
C LEU A 353 -7.01 -8.85 -15.38
N ASP A 354 -6.24 -9.22 -16.40
CA ASP A 354 -6.57 -10.31 -17.32
C ASP A 354 -6.57 -11.66 -16.56
N GLN A 355 -5.59 -11.87 -15.68
CA GLN A 355 -5.54 -13.03 -14.78
C GLN A 355 -6.79 -13.12 -13.88
N MET A 356 -7.20 -12.02 -13.24
CA MET A 356 -8.44 -12.01 -12.45
C MET A 356 -9.70 -12.21 -13.30
N SER A 357 -9.68 -11.79 -14.57
CA SER A 357 -10.78 -12.01 -15.50
C SER A 357 -10.91 -13.49 -15.87
N MET A 358 -9.79 -14.19 -16.05
CA MET A 358 -9.77 -15.63 -16.26
C MET A 358 -10.27 -16.38 -15.02
N GLU A 359 -9.82 -15.99 -13.82
CA GLU A 359 -10.31 -16.55 -12.55
C GLU A 359 -11.83 -16.34 -12.39
N HIS A 360 -12.34 -15.18 -12.78
CA HIS A 360 -13.77 -14.87 -12.75
C HIS A 360 -14.57 -15.78 -13.70
N GLU A 361 -14.06 -16.02 -14.91
CA GLU A 361 -14.69 -16.93 -15.86
C GLU A 361 -14.63 -18.39 -15.39
N GLU A 362 -13.54 -18.80 -14.76
CA GLU A 362 -13.39 -20.14 -14.17
C GLU A 362 -14.35 -20.36 -12.99
N LEU A 363 -14.45 -19.40 -12.05
CA LEU A 363 -15.41 -19.48 -10.94
C LEU A 363 -16.86 -19.46 -11.44
N LEU A 364 -17.18 -18.67 -12.47
CA LEU A 364 -18.49 -18.72 -13.13
C LEU A 364 -18.80 -20.09 -13.72
N LYS A 365 -17.80 -20.76 -14.29
CA LYS A 365 -17.93 -22.11 -14.83
C LYS A 365 -18.15 -23.13 -13.71
N GLN A 366 -17.37 -23.05 -12.62
CA GLN A 366 -17.55 -23.90 -11.45
C GLN A 366 -18.93 -23.74 -10.81
N MET A 367 -19.46 -22.51 -10.76
CA MET A 367 -20.82 -22.24 -10.27
C MET A 367 -21.90 -22.90 -11.14
N LYS A 368 -21.70 -22.96 -12.47
CA LYS A 368 -22.63 -23.62 -13.41
C LYS A 368 -22.54 -25.14 -13.36
N GLU A 369 -21.38 -25.68 -13.00
CA GLU A 369 -21.11 -27.13 -12.94
C GLU A 369 -21.46 -27.74 -11.57
N THR A 370 -21.61 -26.93 -10.52
CA THR A 370 -21.94 -27.40 -9.17
C THR A 370 -23.45 -27.50 -8.95
N GLU A 371 -23.90 -28.64 -8.44
CA GLU A 371 -25.32 -28.96 -8.22
C GLU A 371 -25.76 -28.75 -6.75
N THR A 372 -24.79 -28.53 -5.85
CA THR A 372 -24.99 -28.36 -4.40
C THR A 372 -25.12 -26.88 -4.02
N HIS A 373 -26.31 -26.49 -3.54
CA HIS A 373 -26.65 -25.10 -3.15
C HIS A 373 -25.61 -24.41 -2.25
N SER A 374 -25.08 -25.10 -1.23
CA SER A 374 -24.11 -24.48 -0.31
C SER A 374 -22.76 -24.16 -0.97
N VAL A 375 -22.34 -24.94 -1.96
CA VAL A 375 -21.10 -24.67 -2.71
C VAL A 375 -21.33 -23.54 -3.72
N CYS A 376 -22.55 -23.43 -4.27
CA CYS A 376 -22.93 -22.30 -5.12
C CYS A 376 -22.89 -20.97 -4.35
N ASP A 377 -23.42 -20.91 -3.12
CA ASP A 377 -23.40 -19.70 -2.28
C ASP A 377 -21.96 -19.25 -1.95
N ASP A 378 -21.07 -20.20 -1.66
CA ASP A 378 -19.65 -19.93 -1.41
C ASP A 378 -18.95 -19.37 -2.67
N ILE A 379 -19.17 -20.00 -3.83
CA ILE A 379 -18.61 -19.54 -5.12
C ILE A 379 -19.16 -18.15 -5.50
N GLU A 380 -20.43 -17.87 -5.27
CA GLU A 380 -21.05 -16.57 -5.51
C GLU A 380 -20.38 -15.47 -4.66
N TYR A 381 -20.11 -15.76 -3.38
CA TYR A 381 -19.38 -14.86 -2.50
C TYR A 381 -17.93 -14.63 -2.97
N GLU A 382 -17.24 -15.67 -3.47
CA GLU A 382 -15.91 -15.52 -4.07
C GLU A 382 -15.94 -14.66 -5.33
N LEU A 383 -16.97 -14.82 -6.16
CA LEU A 383 -17.18 -14.07 -7.39
C LEU A 383 -17.40 -12.58 -7.08
N GLU A 384 -18.27 -12.26 -6.13
CA GLU A 384 -18.56 -10.88 -5.75
C GLU A 384 -17.30 -10.18 -5.19
N ARG A 385 -16.50 -10.91 -4.41
CA ARG A 385 -15.20 -10.45 -3.91
C ARG A 385 -14.21 -10.19 -5.06
N LEU A 386 -14.16 -11.08 -6.04
CA LEU A 386 -13.27 -10.96 -7.20
C LEU A 386 -13.67 -9.78 -8.11
N VAL A 387 -14.97 -9.59 -8.35
CA VAL A 387 -15.49 -8.44 -9.13
C VAL A 387 -15.11 -7.11 -8.47
N LYS A 388 -15.26 -6.99 -7.15
CA LYS A 388 -14.83 -5.78 -6.41
C LYS A 388 -13.33 -5.53 -6.60
N LYS A 389 -12.51 -6.58 -6.60
CA LYS A 389 -11.05 -6.48 -6.83
C LYS A 389 -10.73 -6.07 -8.27
N MET A 390 -11.43 -6.62 -9.26
CA MET A 390 -11.32 -6.22 -10.68
C MET A 390 -11.69 -4.75 -10.88
N GLU A 391 -12.78 -4.27 -10.27
CA GLU A 391 -13.20 -2.87 -10.35
C GLU A 391 -12.15 -1.92 -9.77
N ILE A 392 -11.59 -2.26 -8.60
CA ILE A 392 -10.52 -1.49 -7.96
C ILE A 392 -9.29 -1.44 -8.87
N LYS A 393 -8.86 -2.58 -9.42
CA LYS A 393 -7.69 -2.62 -10.31
C LYS A 393 -7.95 -1.84 -11.62
N GLY A 394 -9.15 -1.92 -12.19
CA GLY A 394 -9.54 -1.12 -13.35
C GLY A 394 -9.46 0.39 -13.07
N LYS A 395 -9.86 0.84 -11.87
CA LYS A 395 -9.69 2.23 -11.43
C LYS A 395 -8.21 2.61 -11.29
N GLN A 396 -7.36 1.71 -10.78
CA GLN A 396 -5.92 1.95 -10.68
C GLN A 396 -5.26 2.09 -12.05
N ILE A 397 -5.57 1.18 -12.99
CA ILE A 397 -5.09 1.25 -14.39
C ILE A 397 -5.53 2.54 -15.05
N SER A 398 -6.80 2.95 -14.86
CA SER A 398 -7.33 4.19 -15.42
C SER A 398 -6.61 5.44 -14.89
N ARG A 399 -6.24 5.46 -13.61
CA ARG A 399 -5.44 6.54 -13.02
C ARG A 399 -4.02 6.54 -13.58
N LEU A 400 -3.43 5.36 -13.74
CA LEU A 400 -2.07 5.21 -14.24
C LEU A 400 -1.95 5.59 -15.73
N LYS A 401 -2.94 5.21 -16.56
CA LYS A 401 -3.06 5.64 -17.96
C LYS A 401 -3.20 7.16 -18.07
N LYS A 402 -4.05 7.79 -17.25
CA LYS A 402 -4.18 9.27 -17.19
C LYS A 402 -2.85 9.95 -16.84
N HIS A 403 -2.09 9.37 -15.91
CA HIS A 403 -0.77 9.88 -15.55
C HIS A 403 0.22 9.74 -16.72
N GLN A 404 0.21 8.60 -17.42
CA GLN A 404 1.03 8.38 -18.61
C GLN A 404 0.68 9.36 -19.74
N ASP A 405 -0.59 9.58 -20.02
CA ASP A 405 -1.04 10.57 -21.00
C ASP A 405 -0.62 11.99 -20.62
N SER A 406 -0.69 12.35 -19.33
CA SER A 406 -0.25 13.65 -18.84
C SER A 406 1.26 13.83 -18.92
N ALA A 407 2.04 12.76 -18.70
CA ALA A 407 3.50 12.76 -18.82
C ALA A 407 3.94 12.84 -20.30
N ASN A 408 3.24 12.14 -21.19
CA ASN A 408 3.50 12.15 -22.63
C ASN A 408 3.03 13.44 -23.32
N ARG A 409 2.10 14.20 -22.70
CA ARG A 409 1.69 15.54 -23.14
C ARG A 409 2.59 16.67 -22.62
N GLN A 410 3.59 16.39 -21.77
CA GLN A 410 4.63 17.35 -21.38
C GLN A 410 5.97 17.09 -22.07
N PRO A 411 6.02 17.26 -23.40
CA PRO A 411 7.17 17.86 -24.04
C PRO A 411 6.71 19.10 -24.82
N GLU A 412 6.69 20.27 -24.17
CA GLU A 412 6.86 21.62 -24.77
C GLU A 412 6.45 22.72 -23.76
N SER A 413 7.45 23.25 -23.05
CA SER A 413 7.48 24.62 -22.54
C SER A 413 8.04 25.51 -23.67
N HIS A 414 7.54 26.64 -24.16
CA HIS A 414 6.47 27.60 -23.85
C HIS A 414 6.26 28.47 -25.13
N PRO A 415 5.16 29.23 -25.27
CA PRO A 415 5.30 30.60 -25.78
C PRO A 415 4.93 31.62 -24.69
N MET A 416 5.81 32.59 -24.53
CA MET A 416 5.65 33.80 -23.73
C MET A 416 4.33 34.51 -24.08
N SER A 417 3.48 34.74 -23.08
CA SER A 417 2.39 35.72 -23.18
C SER A 417 2.77 36.96 -22.37
N THR A 418 3.06 38.02 -23.10
CA THR A 418 3.23 39.40 -22.67
C THR A 418 2.00 39.86 -21.88
N SER A 419 2.17 40.27 -20.62
CA SER A 419 1.17 41.06 -19.91
C SER A 419 1.55 42.53 -19.95
N ALA A 420 0.60 43.32 -20.46
CA ALA A 420 0.66 44.75 -20.65
C ALA A 420 0.82 45.51 -19.32
N LEU A 421 1.77 46.44 -19.30
CA LEU A 421 1.85 47.52 -18.31
C LEU A 421 0.72 48.52 -18.59
N GLN A 422 -0.28 48.55 -17.72
CA GLN A 422 -1.31 49.57 -17.67
C GLN A 422 -0.82 50.70 -16.74
N VAL A 423 -0.35 51.80 -17.33
CA VAL A 423 -0.02 53.03 -16.62
C VAL A 423 -1.33 53.80 -16.34
N ARG A 424 -1.65 54.02 -15.06
CA ARG A 424 -2.57 55.09 -14.64
C ARG A 424 -1.75 56.32 -14.24
N PRO A 425 -2.15 57.54 -14.61
CA PRO A 425 -1.58 58.76 -14.03
C PRO A 425 -2.28 59.05 -12.70
N LEU A 426 -1.49 59.32 -11.66
CA LEU A 426 -1.95 59.95 -10.42
C LEU A 426 -1.83 61.47 -10.60
N GLN A 427 -2.98 62.14 -10.51
CA GLN A 427 -3.08 63.54 -10.08
C GLN A 427 -2.62 63.63 -8.63
N GLU A 428 -1.64 64.49 -8.36
CA GLU A 428 -1.67 65.55 -7.35
C GLU A 428 -0.50 66.52 -7.57
#